data_AF-A0A1I7CUJ0-F1
#
_entry.id   AF-A0A1I7CUJ0-F1
#
_cell.length_a   1.000
_cell.length_b   1.000
_cell.length_c   1.000
_cell.angle_alpha   90.00
_cell.angle_beta   90.00
_cell.angle_gamma   90.00
#
_symmetry.space_group_name_H-M   'P 1'
#
loop_
_entity.id
_entity.type
_entity.pdbx_description
1 polymer ?
#
loop_
_entity_poly.entity_id
_entity_poly.type
_entity_poly.pdbx_seq_one_letter_code
_entity_poly.pdbx_strand_id
1 'polypeptide(L)'
;MDQNLADENRTGQKALAQNTAAQTPAPRHRASAPEASRQPTPHDLEVLSRQLGRPVRDVVEIPARCVCGNPLVAATSPRLSNGTPFPTTFYLTHPVITSAVSRLEAAGLMNEMNVRLAADPGLAARYRAAHEAYLASRAEIGARSGIGAVPEIDGVSAGGMPTRVKCLHVLVGHSLAAGPGVNPLGDEAIEAIAEWWTADRCYCDGAWDTGGEVPSQDLSRHGPQGLPEIVGRPAPVRKSKAADTPHTVEATADATKAADAAGAAATGEPK
;
A
#
# COMPACT_ATOMS: atom_id res chain seq x y z
N MET A 1 1.10 86.43 2.49
CA MET A 1 -0.33 86.53 2.83
C MET A 1 -1.00 85.58 1.84
N ASP A 2 -1.45 84.36 2.15
CA ASP A 2 -1.76 83.64 3.39
C ASP A 2 -1.69 82.12 3.05
N GLN A 3 -0.93 81.30 3.76
CA GLN A 3 -1.37 80.41 4.86
C GLN A 3 -2.72 79.71 4.64
N ASN A 4 -2.68 78.44 4.17
CA ASN A 4 -3.37 77.27 4.75
C ASN A 4 -3.48 76.11 3.74
N LEU A 5 -2.48 75.23 3.71
CA LEU A 5 -2.62 73.86 3.20
C LEU A 5 -1.75 72.94 4.07
N ALA A 6 -2.23 72.71 5.29
CA ALA A 6 -1.73 71.69 6.19
C ALA A 6 -2.93 71.12 6.92
N ASP A 7 -3.57 70.09 6.36
CA ASP A 7 -4.24 69.02 7.12
C ASP A 7 -4.99 68.06 6.17
N GLU A 8 -4.28 67.18 5.45
CA GLU A 8 -4.88 65.94 4.91
C GLU A 8 -3.83 64.83 4.78
N ASN A 9 -3.04 64.59 5.83
CA ASN A 9 -2.09 63.46 5.83
C ASN A 9 -2.15 62.66 7.13
N ARG A 10 -3.37 62.35 7.59
CA ARG A 10 -3.58 61.57 8.82
C ARG A 10 -4.81 60.68 8.81
N THR A 11 -5.06 59.88 7.76
CA THR A 11 -5.85 58.65 7.93
C THR A 11 -5.60 57.72 6.73
N GLY A 12 -4.78 56.69 6.88
CA GLY A 12 -4.57 55.76 5.77
C GLY A 12 -3.41 54.78 5.87
N GLN A 13 -2.62 54.77 6.94
CA GLN A 13 -1.73 53.64 7.23
C GLN A 13 -2.53 52.52 7.91
N LYS A 14 -3.43 51.88 7.16
CA LYS A 14 -3.91 50.53 7.50
C LYS A 14 -2.80 49.56 7.08
N ALA A 15 -2.11 49.07 8.09
CA ALA A 15 -1.06 48.07 8.00
C ALA A 15 -1.46 46.90 7.09
N LEU A 16 -0.78 46.77 5.94
CA LEU A 16 -0.57 45.47 5.30
C LEU A 16 0.47 44.71 6.15
N ALA A 17 0.02 44.18 7.29
CA ALA A 17 0.78 43.16 8.00
C ALA A 17 0.61 41.87 7.21
N GLN A 18 1.64 41.57 6.42
CA GLN A 18 1.85 40.30 5.75
C GLN A 18 1.75 39.20 6.80
N ASN A 19 0.72 38.35 6.67
CA ASN A 19 0.51 37.20 7.53
C ASN A 19 1.49 36.11 7.11
N THR A 20 2.79 36.33 7.38
CA THR A 20 3.83 35.31 7.26
C THR A 20 3.67 34.39 8.47
N ALA A 21 2.70 33.48 8.38
CA ALA A 21 2.71 32.30 9.23
C ALA A 21 4.01 31.56 8.92
N ALA A 22 4.98 31.73 9.82
CA ALA A 22 6.20 30.94 9.84
C ALA A 22 5.77 29.47 9.93
N GLN A 23 5.80 28.79 8.79
CA GLN A 23 5.68 27.34 8.74
C GLN A 23 6.89 26.79 9.50
N THR A 24 6.65 26.31 10.71
CA THR A 24 7.58 25.44 11.41
C THR A 24 8.02 24.36 10.43
N PRO A 25 9.33 24.19 10.13
CA PRO A 25 9.75 23.15 9.22
C PRO A 25 9.33 21.81 9.81
N ALA A 26 8.52 21.06 9.06
CA ALA A 26 8.18 19.69 9.38
C ALA A 26 9.47 18.88 9.69
N PRO A 27 9.43 17.92 10.63
CA PRO A 27 10.59 17.09 10.92
C PRO A 27 11.07 16.46 9.61
N ARG A 28 12.35 16.67 9.30
CA ARG A 28 12.95 16.17 8.05
C ARG A 28 13.08 14.66 8.18
N HIS A 29 12.13 13.90 7.63
CA HIS A 29 12.23 12.45 7.45
C HIS A 29 13.34 12.12 6.46
N ARG A 30 14.62 12.21 6.88
CA ARG A 30 15.79 11.92 6.02
C ARG A 30 16.11 10.43 5.99
N ALA A 31 15.09 9.60 5.75
CA ALA A 31 15.33 8.19 5.45
C ALA A 31 15.86 8.00 4.02
N SER A 32 15.49 8.87 3.08
CA SER A 32 15.98 8.81 1.70
C SER A 32 17.47 9.13 1.63
N ALA A 33 18.22 8.26 0.96
CA ALA A 33 19.66 8.41 0.81
C ALA A 33 19.98 9.44 -0.31
N PRO A 34 20.95 10.36 -0.09
CA PRO A 34 21.52 11.18 -1.16
C PRO A 34 22.03 10.30 -2.30
N GLU A 35 21.85 10.71 -3.54
CA GLU A 35 22.18 9.94 -4.76
C GLU A 35 23.60 9.35 -4.72
N ALA A 36 24.59 10.12 -4.28
CA ALA A 36 25.99 9.68 -4.15
C ALA A 36 26.21 8.50 -3.18
N SER A 37 25.28 8.25 -2.25
CA SER A 37 25.36 7.18 -1.23
C SER A 37 24.43 5.99 -1.51
N ARG A 38 23.75 6.00 -2.66
CA ARG A 38 22.82 4.94 -3.07
C ARG A 38 23.53 3.71 -3.63
N GLN A 39 24.80 3.80 -3.99
CA GLN A 39 25.55 2.64 -4.48
C GLN A 39 25.62 1.54 -3.39
N PRO A 40 25.23 0.28 -3.67
CA PRO A 40 25.33 -0.79 -2.69
C PRO A 40 26.80 -1.17 -2.46
N THR A 41 27.18 -1.29 -1.19
CA THR A 41 28.45 -1.87 -0.77
C THR A 41 28.29 -3.38 -0.49
N PRO A 42 29.38 -4.17 -0.44
CA PRO A 42 29.28 -5.57 -0.02
C PRO A 42 28.62 -5.75 1.36
N HIS A 43 28.93 -4.84 2.29
CA HIS A 43 28.32 -4.84 3.62
C HIS A 43 26.79 -4.61 3.55
N ASP A 44 26.31 -3.74 2.65
CA ASP A 44 24.87 -3.55 2.46
C ASP A 44 24.18 -4.84 2.02
N LEU A 45 24.81 -5.61 1.12
CA LEU A 45 24.26 -6.87 0.62
C LEU A 45 24.21 -7.95 1.71
N GLU A 46 25.23 -8.01 2.57
CA GLU A 46 25.24 -8.91 3.74
C GLU A 46 24.13 -8.53 4.73
N VAL A 47 24.00 -7.24 5.05
CA VAL A 47 22.95 -6.75 5.96
C VAL A 47 21.57 -7.01 5.38
N LEU A 48 21.32 -6.69 4.10
CA LEU A 48 20.06 -6.99 3.43
C LEU A 48 19.74 -8.49 3.48
N SER A 49 20.74 -9.34 3.23
CA SER A 49 20.54 -10.79 3.25
C SER A 49 20.15 -11.30 4.64
N ARG A 50 20.76 -10.76 5.70
CA ARG A 50 20.40 -11.06 7.09
C ARG A 50 19.02 -10.54 7.46
N GLN A 51 18.70 -9.31 7.08
CA GLN A 51 17.36 -8.72 7.29
C GLN A 51 16.26 -9.53 6.61
N LEU A 52 16.53 -10.08 5.42
CA LEU A 52 15.59 -10.89 4.65
C LEU A 52 15.56 -12.37 5.02
N GLY A 53 16.55 -12.85 5.79
CA GLY A 53 16.75 -14.27 6.09
C GLY A 53 17.09 -15.12 4.86
N ARG A 54 17.59 -14.51 3.78
CA ARG A 54 17.95 -15.17 2.51
C ARG A 54 18.90 -14.27 1.70
N PRO A 55 19.68 -14.80 0.74
CA PRO A 55 20.47 -13.98 -0.16
C PRO A 55 19.62 -12.89 -0.83
N VAL A 56 20.09 -11.64 -0.75
CA VAL A 56 19.47 -10.55 -1.51
C VAL A 56 19.79 -10.71 -3.01
N ARG A 57 18.86 -10.28 -3.87
CA ARG A 57 18.93 -10.53 -5.32
C ARG A 57 18.99 -9.22 -6.08
N ASP A 58 19.92 -9.16 -7.05
CA ASP A 58 20.02 -8.15 -8.10
C ASP A 58 19.75 -6.70 -7.61
N VAL A 59 20.34 -6.34 -6.46
CA VAL A 59 20.23 -5.00 -5.86
C VAL A 59 21.04 -4.03 -6.71
N VAL A 60 20.38 -2.98 -7.18
CA VAL A 60 20.98 -1.92 -7.99
C VAL A 60 21.37 -0.74 -7.12
N GLU A 61 20.57 -0.41 -6.11
CA GLU A 61 20.81 0.71 -5.22
C GLU A 61 20.17 0.53 -3.82
N ILE A 62 20.63 1.34 -2.87
CA ILE A 62 20.10 1.51 -1.51
C ILE A 62 19.46 2.90 -1.42
N PRO A 63 18.19 3.06 -1.81
CA PRO A 63 17.55 4.36 -1.89
C PRO A 63 17.18 4.94 -0.52
N ALA A 64 17.16 4.12 0.53
CA ALA A 64 16.87 4.57 1.89
C ALA A 64 17.76 3.87 2.92
N ARG A 65 18.29 4.66 3.87
CA ARG A 65 19.21 4.22 4.92
C ARG A 65 18.72 4.69 6.29
N CYS A 66 19.04 3.89 7.30
CA CYS A 66 18.90 4.26 8.70
C CYS A 66 19.95 5.34 9.03
N VAL A 67 19.75 6.08 10.13
CA VAL A 67 20.74 7.06 10.62
C VAL A 67 22.11 6.45 10.94
N CYS A 68 22.19 5.14 11.17
CA CYS A 68 23.45 4.42 11.34
C CYS A 68 24.11 3.95 10.02
N GLY A 69 23.47 4.20 8.87
CA GLY A 69 23.96 3.83 7.54
C GLY A 69 23.40 2.51 6.99
N ASN A 70 22.86 1.64 7.84
CA ASN A 70 22.28 0.35 7.40
C ASN A 70 21.10 0.54 6.43
N PRO A 71 20.93 -0.36 5.44
CA PRO A 71 19.86 -0.27 4.46
C PRO A 71 18.48 -0.46 5.12
N LEU A 72 17.52 0.37 4.71
CA LEU A 72 16.09 0.20 5.03
C LEU A 72 15.33 -0.40 3.84
N VAL A 73 15.73 -0.01 2.64
CA VAL A 73 15.10 -0.39 1.38
C VAL A 73 16.19 -0.76 0.40
N ALA A 74 16.00 -1.86 -0.33
CA ALA A 74 16.77 -2.19 -1.53
C ALA A 74 15.96 -1.80 -2.78
N ALA A 75 16.61 -1.24 -3.79
CA ALA A 75 16.02 -1.17 -5.13
C ALA A 75 16.59 -2.27 -6.02
N THR A 76 15.73 -3.16 -6.46
CA THR A 76 16.06 -4.36 -7.24
C THR A 76 15.83 -4.13 -8.72
N SER A 77 16.69 -4.74 -9.54
CA SER A 77 16.56 -4.76 -11.00
C SER A 77 15.17 -5.24 -11.43
N PRO A 78 14.54 -4.62 -12.45
CA PRO A 78 13.21 -5.02 -12.93
C PRO A 78 13.18 -6.41 -13.59
N ARG A 79 14.34 -6.97 -13.89
CA ARG A 79 14.53 -8.39 -14.24
C ARG A 79 15.69 -8.95 -13.44
N LEU A 80 15.48 -10.10 -12.82
CA LEU A 80 16.52 -10.82 -12.09
C LEU A 80 17.53 -11.44 -13.06
N SER A 81 18.73 -11.74 -12.57
CA SER A 81 19.80 -12.39 -13.34
C SER A 81 19.40 -13.76 -13.91
N ASN A 82 18.42 -14.44 -13.31
CA ASN A 82 17.82 -15.67 -13.84
C ASN A 82 16.75 -15.46 -14.93
N GLY A 83 16.55 -14.21 -15.38
CA GLY A 83 15.58 -13.83 -16.41
C GLY A 83 14.17 -13.51 -15.91
N THR A 84 13.86 -13.78 -14.64
CA THR A 84 12.50 -13.59 -14.08
C THR A 84 12.15 -12.10 -13.98
N PRO A 85 11.01 -11.64 -14.53
CA PRO A 85 10.51 -10.29 -14.29
C PRO A 85 10.24 -10.05 -12.80
N PHE A 86 10.68 -8.90 -12.27
CA PHE A 86 10.54 -8.56 -10.86
C PHE A 86 9.80 -7.23 -10.69
N PRO A 87 8.47 -7.26 -10.49
CA PRO A 87 7.67 -6.03 -10.41
C PRO A 87 7.89 -5.23 -9.12
N THR A 88 8.53 -5.78 -8.09
CA THR A 88 8.77 -5.01 -6.85
C THR A 88 10.16 -4.40 -6.88
N THR A 89 10.26 -3.15 -7.33
CA THR A 89 11.51 -2.40 -7.42
C THR A 89 12.00 -2.04 -6.02
N PHE A 90 11.16 -1.41 -5.18
CA PHE A 90 11.55 -1.02 -3.83
C PHE A 90 11.12 -2.07 -2.80
N TYR A 91 12.09 -2.77 -2.23
CA TYR A 91 11.88 -3.83 -1.26
C TYR A 91 12.26 -3.36 0.15
N LEU A 92 11.26 -3.23 1.02
CA LEU A 92 11.45 -2.86 2.42
C LEU A 92 12.01 -4.05 3.20
N THR A 93 13.18 -3.90 3.82
CA THR A 93 13.92 -5.03 4.41
C THR A 93 14.06 -4.93 5.92
N HIS A 94 14.08 -3.72 6.50
CA HIS A 94 14.38 -3.54 7.93
C HIS A 94 13.33 -4.24 8.83
N PRO A 95 13.72 -5.24 9.65
CA PRO A 95 12.78 -6.10 10.39
C PRO A 95 11.82 -5.36 11.34
N VAL A 96 12.28 -4.30 12.00
CA VAL A 96 11.41 -3.48 12.87
C VAL A 96 10.30 -2.79 12.06
N ILE A 97 10.65 -2.26 10.88
CA ILE A 97 9.69 -1.54 10.03
C ILE A 97 8.72 -2.54 9.40
N THR A 98 9.22 -3.66 8.86
CA THR A 98 8.37 -4.69 8.26
C THR A 98 7.41 -5.30 9.28
N SER A 99 7.86 -5.54 10.52
CA SER A 99 6.98 -5.99 11.60
C SER A 99 5.90 -4.95 11.94
N ALA A 100 6.27 -3.69 12.08
CA ALA A 100 5.32 -2.60 12.36
C ALA A 100 4.28 -2.45 11.24
N VAL A 101 4.72 -2.46 9.98
CA VAL A 101 3.82 -2.41 8.82
C VAL A 101 2.91 -3.62 8.76
N SER A 102 3.40 -4.81 9.07
CA SER A 102 2.58 -6.03 9.16
C SER A 102 1.46 -5.90 10.20
N ARG A 103 1.70 -5.19 11.32
CA ARG A 103 0.66 -4.91 12.32
C ARG A 103 -0.46 -4.03 11.76
N LEU A 104 -0.10 -2.99 11.00
CA LEU A 104 -1.09 -2.12 10.33
C LEU A 104 -1.90 -2.90 9.28
N GLU A 105 -1.25 -3.76 8.50
CA GLU A 105 -1.93 -4.63 7.53
C GLU A 105 -2.93 -5.56 8.24
N ALA A 106 -2.53 -6.19 9.34
CA ALA A 106 -3.38 -7.07 10.14
C ALA A 106 -4.53 -6.31 10.83
N ALA A 107 -4.32 -5.05 11.21
CA ALA A 107 -5.34 -4.18 11.79
C ALA A 107 -6.39 -3.69 10.76
N GLY A 108 -6.17 -3.94 9.46
CA GLY A 108 -7.15 -3.63 8.41
C GLY A 108 -7.00 -2.26 7.77
N LEU A 109 -5.90 -1.53 8.03
CA LEU A 109 -5.68 -0.17 7.49
C LEU A 109 -5.79 -0.11 5.96
N MET A 110 -5.36 -1.15 5.25
CA MET A 110 -5.49 -1.22 3.79
C MET A 110 -6.94 -1.14 3.32
N ASN A 111 -7.90 -1.70 4.06
CA ASN A 111 -9.32 -1.65 3.71
C ASN A 111 -9.85 -0.21 3.82
N GLU A 112 -9.48 0.49 4.88
CA GLU A 112 -9.85 1.90 5.09
C GLU A 112 -9.26 2.79 4.00
N MET A 113 -7.98 2.60 3.66
CA MET A 113 -7.33 3.31 2.55
C MET A 113 -8.01 3.04 1.21
N ASN A 114 -8.44 1.79 0.95
CA ASN A 114 -9.17 1.45 -0.27
C ASN A 114 -10.55 2.12 -0.35
N VAL A 115 -11.28 2.19 0.78
CA VAL A 115 -12.55 2.93 0.84
C VAL A 115 -12.33 4.40 0.52
N ARG A 116 -11.30 5.02 1.10
CA ARG A 116 -10.93 6.42 0.83
C ARG A 116 -10.52 6.64 -0.63
N LEU A 117 -9.73 5.74 -1.22
CA LEU A 117 -9.35 5.82 -2.63
C LEU A 117 -10.56 5.82 -3.58
N ALA A 118 -11.61 5.07 -3.25
CA ALA A 118 -12.84 5.05 -4.04
C ALA A 118 -13.68 6.33 -3.87
N ALA A 119 -13.61 6.98 -2.70
CA ALA A 119 -14.46 8.11 -2.34
C ALA A 119 -13.83 9.49 -2.59
N ASP A 120 -12.49 9.60 -2.60
CA ASP A 120 -11.75 10.85 -2.74
C ASP A 120 -10.98 10.91 -4.08
N PRO A 121 -11.50 11.65 -5.09
CA PRO A 121 -10.81 11.82 -6.38
C PRO A 121 -9.45 12.51 -6.26
N GLY A 122 -9.25 13.39 -5.27
CA GLY A 122 -7.98 14.07 -5.05
C GLY A 122 -6.91 13.14 -4.53
N LEU A 123 -7.25 12.26 -3.58
CA LEU A 123 -6.36 11.19 -3.13
C LEU A 123 -6.04 10.21 -4.27
N ALA A 124 -7.04 9.79 -5.03
CA ALA A 124 -6.85 8.91 -6.19
C ALA A 124 -5.90 9.52 -7.24
N ALA A 125 -6.01 10.82 -7.51
CA ALA A 125 -5.11 11.53 -8.41
C ALA A 125 -3.67 11.56 -7.89
N ARG A 126 -3.46 11.86 -6.60
CA ARG A 126 -2.12 11.84 -5.99
C ARG A 126 -1.51 10.43 -5.97
N TYR A 127 -2.31 9.40 -5.67
CA TYR A 127 -1.85 8.01 -5.69
C TYR A 127 -1.54 7.51 -7.11
N ARG A 128 -2.23 8.03 -8.13
CA ARG A 128 -1.85 7.84 -9.54
C ARG A 128 -0.53 8.55 -9.88
N ALA A 129 -0.30 9.76 -9.39
CA ALA A 129 1.00 10.42 -9.58
C ALA A 129 2.14 9.60 -8.92
N ALA A 130 1.89 9.00 -7.74
CA ALA A 130 2.83 8.09 -7.11
C ALA A 130 3.13 6.85 -7.97
N HIS A 131 2.11 6.30 -8.64
CA HIS A 131 2.28 5.20 -9.59
C HIS A 131 3.20 5.58 -10.76
N GLU A 132 2.99 6.74 -11.38
CA GLU A 132 3.84 7.20 -12.49
C GLU A 132 5.29 7.45 -12.02
N ALA A 133 5.47 8.05 -10.84
CA ALA A 133 6.80 8.26 -10.24
C ALA A 133 7.53 6.92 -9.97
N TYR A 134 6.79 5.89 -9.53
CA TYR A 134 7.33 4.55 -9.35
C TYR A 134 7.80 3.95 -10.69
N LEU A 135 7.00 4.08 -11.76
CA LEU A 135 7.35 3.55 -13.09
C LEU A 135 8.59 4.26 -13.65
N ALA A 136 8.67 5.58 -13.53
CA ALA A 136 9.84 6.36 -13.91
C ALA A 136 11.09 5.89 -13.16
N SER A 137 11.00 5.75 -11.83
CA SER A 137 12.12 5.27 -11.01
C SER A 137 12.56 3.86 -11.40
N ARG A 138 11.61 2.95 -11.69
CA ARG A 138 11.96 1.61 -12.19
C ARG A 138 12.68 1.68 -13.53
N ALA A 139 12.23 2.51 -14.45
CA ALA A 139 12.87 2.65 -15.76
C ALA A 139 14.33 3.12 -15.61
N GLU A 140 14.59 4.09 -14.73
CA GLU A 140 15.94 4.54 -14.40
C GLU A 140 16.79 3.43 -13.77
N ILE A 141 16.24 2.67 -12.83
CA ILE A 141 16.92 1.52 -12.22
C ILE A 141 17.23 0.45 -13.27
N GLY A 142 16.30 0.18 -14.19
CA GLY A 142 16.48 -0.74 -15.31
C GLY A 142 17.57 -0.29 -16.29
N ALA A 143 17.68 1.01 -16.54
CA ALA A 143 18.77 1.58 -17.32
C ALA A 143 20.12 1.43 -16.60
N ARG A 144 20.18 1.72 -15.29
CA ARG A 144 21.39 1.54 -14.46
C ARG A 144 21.83 0.07 -14.38
N SER A 145 20.90 -0.88 -14.35
CA SER A 145 21.20 -2.31 -14.30
C SER A 145 21.49 -2.96 -15.67
N GLY A 146 21.39 -2.19 -16.76
CA GLY A 146 21.62 -2.70 -18.12
C GLY A 146 20.50 -3.61 -18.67
N ILE A 147 19.37 -3.73 -17.96
CA ILE A 147 18.22 -4.52 -18.41
C ILE A 147 17.32 -3.75 -19.38
N GLY A 148 17.20 -2.44 -19.21
CA GLY A 148 16.27 -1.61 -19.99
C GLY A 148 14.80 -1.96 -19.72
N ALA A 149 13.98 -1.95 -20.77
CA ALA A 149 12.54 -2.21 -20.68
C ALA A 149 12.21 -3.69 -20.40
N VAL A 150 11.18 -3.94 -19.59
CA VAL A 150 10.69 -5.29 -19.23
C VAL A 150 9.19 -5.38 -19.56
N PRO A 151 8.82 -5.80 -20.79
CA PRO A 151 7.45 -5.76 -21.29
C PRO A 151 6.42 -6.49 -20.40
N GLU A 152 6.82 -7.57 -19.72
CA GLU A 152 5.94 -8.39 -18.88
C GLU A 152 5.38 -7.63 -17.66
N ILE A 153 6.02 -6.53 -17.26
CA ILE A 153 5.64 -5.70 -16.11
C ILE A 153 5.48 -4.22 -16.50
N ASP A 154 5.35 -3.93 -17.78
CA ASP A 154 5.14 -2.57 -18.28
C ASP A 154 3.80 -2.00 -17.81
N GLY A 155 3.79 -0.72 -17.42
CA GLY A 155 2.65 -0.07 -16.78
C GLY A 155 2.23 -0.66 -15.42
N VAL A 156 2.91 -1.70 -14.90
CA VAL A 156 2.58 -2.36 -13.63
C VAL A 156 3.56 -1.96 -12.55
N SER A 157 3.11 -1.07 -11.66
CA SER A 157 3.79 -0.81 -10.39
C SER A 157 3.44 -1.88 -9.33
N ALA A 158 4.05 -1.79 -8.15
CA ALA A 158 3.79 -2.73 -7.06
C ALA A 158 2.75 -2.18 -6.04
N GLY A 159 2.42 -2.95 -5.01
CA GLY A 159 1.50 -2.49 -3.95
C GLY A 159 0.01 -2.34 -4.36
N GLY A 160 -0.37 -2.62 -5.61
CA GLY A 160 -1.75 -2.50 -6.09
C GLY A 160 -2.08 -1.12 -6.67
N MET A 161 -1.09 -0.21 -6.69
CA MET A 161 -1.16 1.09 -7.33
C MET A 161 -1.59 0.98 -8.82
N PRO A 162 -2.30 1.99 -9.36
CA PRO A 162 -2.82 3.18 -8.67
C PRO A 162 -4.25 3.00 -8.11
N THR A 163 -4.84 1.81 -8.23
CA THR A 163 -6.29 1.65 -8.01
C THR A 163 -6.64 1.11 -6.63
N ARG A 164 -5.70 0.45 -5.96
CA ARG A 164 -5.90 -0.12 -4.62
C ARG A 164 -4.61 -0.22 -3.83
N VAL A 165 -4.74 -0.51 -2.55
CA VAL A 165 -3.66 -0.93 -1.66
C VAL A 165 -3.80 -2.43 -1.45
N LYS A 166 -2.82 -3.20 -1.93
CA LYS A 166 -2.71 -4.65 -1.72
C LYS A 166 -1.69 -5.02 -0.64
N CYS A 167 -0.70 -4.16 -0.40
CA CYS A 167 0.39 -4.37 0.54
C CYS A 167 1.05 -3.03 0.88
N LEU A 168 1.11 -2.69 2.17
CA LEU A 168 1.72 -1.48 2.71
C LEU A 168 3.25 -1.53 2.66
N HIS A 169 3.86 -2.72 2.77
CA HIS A 169 5.33 -2.86 2.75
C HIS A 169 5.95 -2.20 1.51
N VAL A 170 5.31 -2.39 0.35
CA VAL A 170 5.76 -1.78 -0.91
C VAL A 170 5.55 -0.26 -0.90
N LEU A 171 4.43 0.22 -0.36
CA LEU A 171 4.15 1.66 -0.33
C LEU A 171 5.11 2.40 0.60
N VAL A 172 5.39 1.82 1.78
CA VAL A 172 6.41 2.32 2.71
C VAL A 172 7.79 2.29 2.06
N GLY A 173 8.17 1.17 1.43
CA GLY A 173 9.44 1.06 0.70
C GLY A 173 9.59 2.13 -0.39
N HIS A 174 8.53 2.38 -1.17
CA HIS A 174 8.51 3.42 -2.18
C HIS A 174 8.61 4.83 -1.56
N SER A 175 7.89 5.11 -0.48
CA SER A 175 7.89 6.44 0.16
C SER A 175 9.25 6.77 0.79
N LEU A 176 9.88 5.79 1.44
CA LEU A 176 11.25 5.96 1.96
C LEU A 176 12.26 6.19 0.83
N ALA A 177 12.09 5.54 -0.32
CA ALA A 177 12.98 5.69 -1.47
C ALA A 177 12.81 7.03 -2.20
N ALA A 178 11.56 7.40 -2.49
CA ALA A 178 11.23 8.59 -3.27
C ALA A 178 11.23 9.89 -2.43
N GLY A 179 10.98 9.76 -1.13
CA GLY A 179 10.88 10.86 -0.20
C GLY A 179 9.43 11.28 0.10
N PRO A 180 9.24 12.11 1.15
CA PRO A 180 7.91 12.52 1.62
C PRO A 180 7.09 13.25 0.55
N GLY A 181 5.80 12.97 0.50
CA GLY A 181 4.83 13.62 -0.38
C GLY A 181 4.70 12.97 -1.76
N VAL A 182 5.57 12.02 -2.11
CA VAL A 182 5.48 11.31 -3.40
C VAL A 182 4.39 10.25 -3.38
N ASN A 183 4.26 9.50 -2.28
CA ASN A 183 3.28 8.42 -2.17
C ASN A 183 2.43 8.61 -0.90
N PRO A 184 1.26 9.26 -1.01
CA PRO A 184 0.51 9.72 0.16
C PRO A 184 0.11 8.59 1.11
N LEU A 185 -0.24 7.42 0.59
CA LEU A 185 -0.65 6.29 1.44
C LEU A 185 0.54 5.56 2.08
N GLY A 186 1.72 5.61 1.46
CA GLY A 186 2.93 5.11 2.08
C GLY A 186 3.47 6.07 3.15
N ASP A 187 3.33 7.38 2.94
CA ASP A 187 3.64 8.39 3.95
C ASP A 187 2.72 8.26 5.18
N GLU A 188 1.40 8.13 4.97
CA GLU A 188 0.44 7.85 6.05
C GLU A 188 0.81 6.56 6.82
N ALA A 189 1.27 5.52 6.13
CA ALA A 189 1.70 4.28 6.77
C ALA A 189 3.00 4.46 7.58
N ILE A 190 3.93 5.31 7.14
CA ILE A 190 5.15 5.66 7.90
C ILE A 190 4.77 6.42 9.17
N GLU A 191 3.83 7.37 9.09
CA GLU A 191 3.32 8.09 10.26
C GLU A 191 2.63 7.14 11.24
N ALA A 192 1.81 6.21 10.74
CA ALA A 192 1.07 5.26 11.56
C ALA A 192 1.96 4.24 12.30
N ILE A 193 3.21 4.02 11.87
CA ILE A 193 4.16 3.15 12.59
C ILE A 193 5.07 3.90 13.58
N ALA A 194 4.85 5.20 13.81
CA ALA A 194 5.74 6.05 14.63
C ALA A 194 5.95 5.55 16.07
N GLU A 195 5.00 4.79 16.63
CA GLU A 195 5.17 4.13 17.93
C GLU A 195 6.32 3.11 17.94
N TRP A 196 6.56 2.43 16.82
CA TRP A 196 7.58 1.38 16.71
C TRP A 196 8.86 1.85 16.03
N TRP A 197 8.77 2.84 15.12
CA TRP A 197 9.91 3.31 14.35
C TRP A 197 9.75 4.76 13.91
N THR A 198 10.82 5.54 14.06
CA THR A 198 10.93 6.89 13.50
C THR A 198 12.20 7.03 12.66
N ALA A 199 12.15 7.87 11.63
CA ALA A 199 13.23 8.03 10.65
C ALA A 199 14.52 8.65 11.22
N ASP A 200 14.43 9.33 12.37
CA ASP A 200 15.52 10.07 13.02
C ASP A 200 16.27 9.25 14.08
N ARG A 201 15.82 8.03 14.38
CA ARG A 201 16.43 7.15 15.37
C ARG A 201 16.85 5.81 14.77
N CYS A 202 17.92 5.23 15.33
CA CYS A 202 18.38 3.89 14.97
C CYS A 202 17.61 2.81 15.73
N TYR A 203 17.18 1.77 14.99
CA TYR A 203 16.51 0.57 15.51
C TYR A 203 17.16 -0.72 15.00
N CYS A 204 18.43 -0.65 14.59
CA CYS A 204 19.12 -1.78 13.97
C CYS A 204 19.68 -2.79 14.98
N ASP A 205 20.02 -2.33 16.20
CA ASP A 205 20.59 -3.19 17.22
C ASP A 205 19.59 -4.27 17.66
N GLY A 206 20.01 -5.52 17.63
CA GLY A 206 19.17 -6.69 17.92
C GLY A 206 18.02 -6.96 16.94
N ALA A 207 17.87 -6.19 15.85
CA ALA A 207 16.74 -6.35 14.92
C ALA A 207 16.90 -7.53 13.95
N TRP A 208 18.12 -7.99 13.72
CA TRP A 208 18.46 -9.22 13.00
C TRP A 208 19.73 -9.81 13.60
N ASP A 209 20.06 -11.06 13.24
CA ASP A 209 21.30 -11.67 13.67
C ASP A 209 22.50 -11.05 12.93
N THR A 210 23.22 -10.16 13.61
CA THR A 210 24.42 -9.49 13.09
C THR A 210 25.69 -10.33 13.26
N GLY A 211 25.67 -11.36 14.13
CA GLY A 211 26.81 -12.22 14.43
C GLY A 211 26.80 -13.53 13.64
N GLY A 212 25.64 -13.97 13.19
CA GLY A 212 25.45 -15.20 12.43
C GLY A 212 26.01 -15.16 11.00
N GLU A 213 26.13 -16.34 10.42
CA GLU A 213 26.55 -16.51 9.02
C GLU A 213 25.53 -15.83 8.09
N VAL A 214 26.04 -15.15 7.06
CA VAL A 214 25.17 -14.51 6.04
C VAL A 214 24.43 -15.62 5.29
N PRO A 215 23.09 -15.55 5.15
CA PRO A 215 22.35 -16.56 4.42
C PRO A 215 22.86 -16.73 2.98
N SER A 216 23.23 -17.95 2.61
CA SER A 216 23.83 -18.28 1.31
C SER A 216 22.89 -19.05 0.37
N GLN A 217 21.82 -19.65 0.89
CA GLN A 217 20.85 -20.41 0.10
C GLN A 217 19.60 -19.59 -0.20
N ASP A 218 19.28 -19.42 -1.50
CA ASP A 218 18.02 -18.80 -1.90
C ASP A 218 16.86 -19.80 -1.78
N LEU A 219 16.14 -19.73 -0.66
CA LEU A 219 14.91 -20.50 -0.41
C LEU A 219 13.66 -19.77 -0.92
N SER A 220 13.81 -18.70 -1.71
CA SER A 220 12.69 -18.02 -2.33
C SER A 220 11.91 -19.00 -3.19
N ARG A 221 10.57 -18.95 -3.11
CA ARG A 221 9.65 -19.76 -3.94
C ARG A 221 9.69 -19.40 -5.44
N HIS A 222 10.71 -18.67 -5.90
CA HIS A 222 10.88 -18.17 -7.26
C HIS A 222 12.27 -18.58 -7.80
N GLY A 223 12.66 -19.84 -7.59
CA GLY A 223 13.77 -20.46 -8.33
C GLY A 223 13.52 -20.40 -9.85
N PRO A 224 14.49 -20.78 -10.71
CA PRO A 224 14.39 -20.62 -12.15
C PRO A 224 13.09 -21.26 -12.64
N GLN A 225 12.12 -20.41 -13.00
CA GLN A 225 10.84 -20.83 -13.52
C GLN A 225 11.10 -21.28 -14.96
N GLY A 226 11.56 -22.52 -15.12
CA GLY A 226 11.03 -23.33 -16.21
C GLY A 226 9.53 -23.36 -15.99
N LEU A 227 8.80 -22.48 -16.68
CA LEU A 227 7.35 -22.36 -16.58
C LEU A 227 6.72 -23.75 -16.71
N PRO A 228 6.10 -24.33 -15.67
CA PRO A 228 5.05 -25.29 -15.92
C PRO A 228 3.84 -24.46 -16.37
N GLU A 229 3.22 -24.84 -17.49
CA GLU A 229 1.97 -24.24 -17.97
C GLU A 229 1.03 -23.95 -16.79
N ILE A 230 0.77 -22.67 -16.51
CA ILE A 230 -0.19 -22.26 -15.49
C ILE A 230 -1.58 -22.50 -16.07
N VAL A 231 -2.02 -23.76 -16.07
CA VAL A 231 -3.44 -24.06 -15.88
C VAL A 231 -3.67 -23.90 -14.38
N GLY A 232 -4.10 -22.70 -13.99
CA GLY A 232 -4.50 -22.43 -12.62
C GLY A 232 -5.49 -23.49 -12.15
N ARG A 233 -5.18 -24.16 -11.03
CA ARG A 233 -6.10 -25.10 -10.41
C ARG A 233 -7.43 -24.36 -10.16
N PRO A 234 -8.58 -24.84 -10.65
CA PRO A 234 -9.84 -24.11 -10.49
C PRO A 234 -10.11 -23.82 -9.01
N ALA A 235 -10.64 -22.63 -8.73
CA ALA A 235 -11.05 -22.25 -7.40
C ALA A 235 -12.01 -23.33 -6.84
N PRO A 236 -11.84 -23.77 -5.58
CA PRO A 236 -12.73 -24.75 -5.00
C PRO A 236 -14.15 -24.18 -4.94
N VAL A 237 -15.07 -24.83 -5.67
CA VAL A 237 -16.50 -24.49 -5.64
C VAL A 237 -17.02 -24.81 -4.24
N ARG A 238 -17.38 -23.76 -3.49
CA ARG A 238 -18.13 -23.94 -2.23
C ARG A 238 -19.50 -24.49 -2.57
N LYS A 239 -19.75 -25.76 -2.25
CA LYS A 239 -21.10 -26.34 -2.31
C LYS A 239 -21.96 -25.63 -1.26
N SER A 240 -22.98 -24.92 -1.71
CA SER A 240 -24.04 -24.40 -0.85
C SER A 240 -24.68 -25.58 -0.12
N LYS A 241 -24.73 -25.51 1.21
CA LYS A 241 -25.37 -26.50 2.07
C LYS A 241 -26.89 -26.36 1.85
N ALA A 242 -27.47 -27.23 1.02
CA ALA A 242 -28.93 -27.34 0.92
C ALA A 242 -29.47 -27.78 2.29
N ALA A 243 -30.47 -27.06 2.77
CA ALA A 243 -31.15 -27.32 4.02
C ALA A 243 -31.84 -28.69 3.93
N ASP A 244 -31.47 -29.58 4.84
CA ASP A 244 -32.17 -30.83 5.09
C ASP A 244 -33.29 -30.51 6.09
N THR A 245 -34.54 -30.75 5.70
CA THR A 245 -35.67 -30.81 6.64
C THR A 245 -36.61 -31.89 6.12
N PRO A 246 -36.75 -33.02 6.83
CA PRO A 246 -37.81 -33.96 6.54
C PRO A 246 -39.09 -33.47 7.23
N HIS A 247 -40.25 -33.66 6.61
CA HIS A 247 -41.41 -34.27 7.28
C HIS A 247 -42.52 -34.54 6.27
N THR A 248 -42.82 -35.83 6.19
CA THR A 248 -43.95 -36.50 5.55
C THR A 248 -45.30 -35.97 6.08
N VAL A 249 -46.24 -35.69 5.18
CA VAL A 249 -47.67 -35.62 5.50
C VAL A 249 -48.41 -36.68 4.72
N GLU A 250 -48.99 -37.61 5.48
CA GLU A 250 -49.83 -38.71 5.07
C GLU A 250 -51.26 -38.19 4.83
N ALA A 251 -51.83 -38.50 3.68
CA ALA A 251 -53.18 -38.09 3.30
C ALA A 251 -54.20 -39.15 3.75
N THR A 252 -55.22 -38.74 4.50
CA THR A 252 -56.40 -39.55 4.79
C THR A 252 -57.69 -38.84 4.37
N ALA A 253 -58.31 -39.45 3.36
CA ALA A 253 -59.73 -39.64 3.06
C ALA A 253 -60.77 -38.52 3.32
N ASP A 254 -61.35 -38.12 2.18
CA ASP A 254 -62.61 -37.43 1.95
C ASP A 254 -63.84 -38.33 2.21
N ALA A 255 -64.94 -37.74 2.70
CA ALA A 255 -66.28 -38.34 2.73
C ALA A 255 -67.41 -37.29 2.91
N THR A 256 -67.77 -36.64 1.80
CA THR A 256 -69.10 -36.60 1.16
C THR A 256 -70.41 -36.56 1.99
N LYS A 257 -71.23 -35.51 1.80
CA LYS A 257 -72.61 -35.52 1.19
C LYS A 257 -73.28 -34.14 1.34
N ALA A 258 -73.65 -33.45 0.25
CA ALA A 258 -74.96 -33.49 -0.47
C ALA A 258 -76.11 -32.85 0.34
N ALA A 259 -77.03 -32.04 -0.18
CA ALA A 259 -77.33 -31.49 -1.49
C ALA A 259 -78.39 -30.36 -1.32
N ASP A 260 -78.69 -29.71 -2.44
CA ASP A 260 -79.98 -29.10 -2.82
C ASP A 260 -80.29 -27.62 -2.56
N ALA A 261 -80.97 -27.11 -3.58
CA ALA A 261 -81.14 -25.74 -4.00
C ALA A 261 -82.41 -25.07 -3.46
N ALA A 262 -82.44 -23.74 -3.65
CA ALA A 262 -83.59 -22.89 -4.03
C ALA A 262 -83.96 -21.77 -3.03
N GLY A 263 -84.29 -20.61 -3.61
CA GLY A 263 -85.16 -19.57 -3.04
C GLY A 263 -84.40 -18.47 -2.29
N ALA A 264 -84.06 -17.35 -2.91
CA ALA A 264 -84.93 -16.20 -3.17
C ALA A 264 -85.32 -15.39 -1.91
N ALA A 265 -84.80 -14.16 -1.90
CA ALA A 265 -85.46 -12.92 -1.52
C ALA A 265 -85.94 -12.70 -0.07
N ALA A 266 -85.25 -11.74 0.54
CA ALA A 266 -85.80 -10.50 1.07
C ALA A 266 -86.58 -10.51 2.40
N THR A 267 -86.14 -9.58 3.23
CA THR A 267 -86.90 -8.62 4.06
C THR A 267 -86.68 -8.73 5.56
N GLY A 268 -86.52 -7.56 6.16
CA GLY A 268 -87.23 -7.24 7.40
C GLY A 268 -86.44 -7.38 8.68
N GLU A 269 -85.67 -6.33 8.95
CA GLU A 269 -85.20 -5.89 10.27
C GLU A 269 -86.40 -5.52 11.21
N PRO A 270 -86.18 -5.12 12.48
CA PRO A 270 -86.31 -5.99 13.64
C PRO A 270 -87.34 -5.47 14.67
N LYS A 271 -87.55 -6.22 15.75
CA LYS A 271 -87.75 -5.65 17.09
C LYS A 271 -87.25 -6.59 18.18
#